data_AF-A0A532TAH3-F1
#
_entry.id   AF-A0A532TAH3-F1
#
_cell.length_a   1.000
_cell.length_b   1.000
_cell.length_c   1.000
_cell.angle_alpha   90.00
_cell.angle_beta   90.00
_cell.angle_gamma   90.00
#
_symmetry.space_group_name_H-M   'P 1'
#
loop_
_entity.id
_entity.type
_entity.pdbx_description
1 polymer ?
#
loop_
_entity_poly.entity_id
_entity_poly.type
_entity_poly.pdbx_seq_one_letter_code
_entity_poly.pdbx_strand_id
1 'polypeptide(L)'
;MTLKENICDIPYNKAFFKTSHNSYIHSIREQLNKGVRGLEYDIHDDKIQELEDFEVYHLQNHIDSLLNKDGNPNNLLLTNWLKLLDDWSAEQNKDHTPITLFIELKDSIIDSNNEPEELYGIKKLNKIIVDAFHSKTLFTFKDFRENNFDWPTVRELKGRIIIVLVSYWGGYWAASEGGFNSRLKYLNNCLEGMDDVCFVSWVQEDQGDKASYLKDKSHFWKCSLEFSTKNFSQNSESQRVTRADFDKIVWGMHIKTYYKKNYEKGYRCNFPATDVWGTEKYDSCFPWSI
;
A
#
# COMPACT_ATOMS: atom_id res chain seq x y z
N MET A 1 -2.27 25.75 -20.73
CA MET A 1 -2.08 24.72 -19.69
C MET A 1 -2.05 23.37 -20.35
N THR A 2 -1.02 22.57 -20.07
CA THR A 2 -0.88 21.22 -20.65
C THR A 2 -1.80 20.23 -19.91
N LEU A 3 -2.18 19.11 -20.55
CA LEU A 3 -2.99 18.05 -19.94
C LEU A 3 -2.44 17.57 -18.58
N LYS A 4 -1.11 17.59 -18.40
CA LYS A 4 -0.43 17.25 -17.14
C LYS A 4 -0.65 18.26 -16.02
N GLU A 5 -0.75 19.55 -16.32
CA GLU A 5 -1.00 20.58 -15.29
C GLU A 5 -2.37 20.41 -14.65
N ASN A 6 -3.39 20.05 -15.44
CA ASN A 6 -4.76 19.79 -14.94
C ASN A 6 -4.86 18.51 -14.10
N ILE A 7 -3.99 17.52 -14.33
CA ILE A 7 -4.03 16.25 -13.59
C ILE A 7 -3.47 16.42 -12.18
N CYS A 8 -2.58 17.38 -11.92
CA CYS A 8 -2.08 17.63 -10.56
C CYS A 8 -3.10 18.32 -9.64
N ASP A 9 -4.17 18.91 -10.18
CA ASP A 9 -5.19 19.63 -9.40
C ASP A 9 -6.37 18.74 -8.97
N ILE A 10 -6.35 17.45 -9.32
CA ILE A 10 -7.35 16.51 -8.84
C ILE A 10 -7.02 16.05 -7.40
N PRO A 11 -8.04 15.75 -6.58
CA PRO A 11 -7.85 15.08 -5.29
C PRO A 11 -7.03 13.80 -5.45
N TYR A 12 -6.11 13.54 -4.52
CA TYR A 12 -5.20 12.40 -4.58
C TYR A 12 -5.91 11.05 -4.68
N ASN A 13 -7.03 10.88 -3.98
CA ASN A 13 -7.87 9.68 -4.07
C ASN A 13 -8.61 9.55 -5.42
N LYS A 14 -8.49 10.50 -6.34
CA LYS A 14 -9.02 10.42 -7.70
C LYS A 14 -7.92 10.27 -8.76
N ALA A 15 -6.66 10.39 -8.37
CA ALA A 15 -5.50 10.23 -9.23
C ALA A 15 -5.11 8.77 -9.45
N PHE A 16 -4.44 8.50 -10.57
CA PHE A 16 -3.87 7.19 -10.90
C PHE A 16 -2.36 7.29 -10.91
N PHE A 17 -1.70 6.36 -10.26
CA PHE A 17 -0.26 6.34 -10.11
C PHE A 17 0.31 5.07 -10.71
N LYS A 18 1.53 5.20 -11.23
CA LYS A 18 2.32 4.06 -11.65
C LYS A 18 2.80 3.29 -10.42
N THR A 19 2.54 1.99 -10.37
CA THR A 19 2.79 1.17 -9.17
C THR A 19 3.62 -0.07 -9.49
N SER A 20 4.61 -0.36 -8.66
CA SER A 20 5.35 -1.62 -8.71
C SER A 20 4.85 -2.57 -7.62
N HIS A 21 4.76 -3.84 -7.97
CA HIS A 21 4.59 -4.94 -7.03
C HIS A 21 5.97 -5.38 -6.51
N ASN A 22 6.04 -5.84 -5.24
CA ASN A 22 7.28 -6.26 -4.57
C ASN A 22 8.49 -5.35 -4.86
N SER A 23 8.34 -4.03 -4.67
CA SER A 23 9.31 -3.02 -5.12
C SER A 23 10.75 -3.26 -4.66
N TYR A 24 10.93 -3.92 -3.52
CA TYR A 24 12.23 -4.25 -2.92
C TYR A 24 13.07 -5.26 -3.73
N ILE A 25 12.49 -5.98 -4.70
CA ILE A 25 13.24 -6.87 -5.60
C ILE A 25 13.90 -6.11 -6.77
N HIS A 26 13.68 -4.80 -6.86
CA HIS A 26 14.19 -3.90 -7.88
C HIS A 26 14.93 -2.72 -7.26
N SER A 27 15.63 -1.92 -8.09
CA SER A 27 16.17 -0.63 -7.63
C SER A 27 15.01 0.32 -7.31
N ILE A 28 14.97 0.83 -6.07
CA ILE A 28 13.97 1.81 -5.67
C ILE A 28 14.18 3.14 -6.39
N ARG A 29 15.44 3.57 -6.54
CA ARG A 29 15.77 4.82 -7.26
C ARG A 29 15.38 4.73 -8.73
N GLU A 30 15.63 3.61 -9.38
CA GLU A 30 15.24 3.40 -10.78
C GLU A 30 13.73 3.48 -10.97
N GLN A 31 12.96 2.82 -10.09
CA GLN A 31 11.49 2.87 -10.08
C GLN A 31 10.99 4.31 -9.98
N LEU A 32 11.48 5.05 -8.98
CA LEU A 32 11.08 6.43 -8.71
C LEU A 32 11.45 7.37 -9.88
N ASN A 33 12.64 7.19 -10.46
CA ASN A 33 13.12 7.96 -11.62
C ASN A 33 12.31 7.67 -12.88
N LYS A 34 11.72 6.47 -13.02
CA LYS A 34 10.80 6.09 -14.09
C LYS A 34 9.33 6.46 -13.83
N GLY A 35 9.08 7.24 -12.77
CA GLY A 35 7.75 7.76 -12.46
C GLY A 35 6.87 6.81 -11.64
N VAL A 36 7.40 5.70 -11.12
CA VAL A 36 6.66 4.89 -10.14
C VAL A 36 6.41 5.73 -8.91
N ARG A 37 5.16 5.75 -8.44
CA ARG A 37 4.71 6.47 -7.25
C ARG A 37 3.93 5.59 -6.27
N GLY A 38 3.53 4.39 -6.67
CA GLY A 38 3.16 3.33 -5.73
C GLY A 38 4.29 2.32 -5.58
N LEU A 39 4.82 2.16 -4.36
CA LEU A 39 5.82 1.15 -4.01
C LEU A 39 5.24 0.17 -2.99
N GLU A 40 5.79 -1.03 -2.94
CA GLU A 40 5.35 -2.08 -2.02
C GLU A 40 6.54 -2.74 -1.31
N TYR A 41 6.50 -2.76 0.03
CA TYR A 41 7.44 -3.47 0.90
C TYR A 41 6.71 -4.55 1.69
N ASP A 42 7.18 -5.78 1.57
CA ASP A 42 6.77 -6.90 2.41
C ASP A 42 7.65 -6.93 3.63
N ILE A 43 7.05 -6.89 4.82
CA ILE A 43 7.79 -6.86 6.07
C ILE A 43 7.47 -8.06 6.96
N HIS A 44 8.51 -8.51 7.65
CA HIS A 44 8.48 -9.63 8.59
C HIS A 44 8.91 -9.16 9.98
N ASP A 45 8.31 -9.73 11.01
CA ASP A 45 8.51 -9.34 12.42
C ASP A 45 9.15 -10.43 13.29
N ASP A 46 9.54 -11.57 12.70
CA ASP A 46 10.07 -12.75 13.41
C ASP A 46 11.17 -12.43 14.44
N LYS A 47 12.00 -11.41 14.17
CA LYS A 47 13.15 -11.01 14.99
C LYS A 47 13.02 -9.60 15.57
N ILE A 48 11.82 -9.03 15.63
CA ILE A 48 11.60 -7.64 16.01
C ILE A 48 12.17 -7.28 17.39
N GLN A 49 12.18 -8.22 18.34
CA GLN A 49 12.75 -8.01 19.69
C GLN A 49 14.29 -7.95 19.67
N GLU A 50 14.93 -8.73 18.80
CA GLU A 50 16.40 -8.77 18.68
C GLU A 50 16.92 -7.60 17.84
N LEU A 51 16.29 -7.39 16.68
CA LEU A 51 16.71 -6.39 15.70
C LEU A 51 16.24 -4.99 16.05
N GLU A 52 15.20 -4.90 16.89
CA GLU A 52 14.49 -3.64 17.13
C GLU A 52 14.04 -2.98 15.81
N ASP A 53 13.70 -3.80 14.81
CA ASP A 53 13.32 -3.39 13.45
C ASP A 53 12.55 -4.53 12.76
N PHE A 54 12.00 -4.24 11.59
CA PHE A 54 11.40 -5.21 10.68
C PHE A 54 12.37 -5.55 9.56
N GLU A 55 12.22 -6.74 8.98
CA GLU A 55 12.99 -7.14 7.80
C GLU A 55 12.12 -7.09 6.54
N VAL A 56 12.69 -6.59 5.43
CA VAL A 56 12.01 -6.44 4.13
C VAL A 56 12.41 -7.59 3.21
N TYR A 57 11.47 -8.46 2.83
CA TYR A 57 11.62 -9.55 1.84
C TYR A 57 10.27 -10.27 1.61
N HIS A 58 10.18 -11.12 0.56
CA HIS A 58 8.90 -11.76 0.22
C HIS A 58 8.54 -12.96 1.10
N LEU A 59 9.44 -13.95 1.23
CA LEU A 59 9.21 -15.20 1.95
C LEU A 59 10.39 -15.56 2.84
N GLN A 60 10.12 -16.08 4.05
CA GLN A 60 11.15 -16.41 5.07
C GLN A 60 12.27 -17.34 4.55
N ASN A 61 11.93 -18.25 3.63
CA ASN A 61 12.89 -19.21 3.07
C ASN A 61 13.62 -18.71 1.81
N HIS A 62 13.35 -17.47 1.36
CA HIS A 62 13.91 -16.92 0.13
C HIS A 62 14.02 -15.40 0.22
N ILE A 63 15.21 -14.91 0.57
CA ILE A 63 15.52 -13.48 0.58
C ILE A 63 15.74 -13.02 -0.87
N ASP A 64 14.77 -12.30 -1.41
CA ASP A 64 14.75 -11.76 -2.78
C ASP A 64 14.95 -10.24 -2.86
N SER A 65 15.08 -9.58 -1.71
CA SER A 65 15.42 -8.16 -1.64
C SER A 65 16.73 -7.86 -2.38
N LEU A 66 16.67 -6.89 -3.29
CA LEU A 66 17.80 -6.50 -4.11
C LEU A 66 18.74 -5.59 -3.31
N LEU A 67 19.64 -6.20 -2.55
CA LEU A 67 20.57 -5.50 -1.68
C LEU A 67 21.71 -4.84 -2.44
N ASN A 68 22.14 -3.67 -1.95
CA ASN A 68 23.35 -2.96 -2.39
C ASN A 68 23.41 -2.69 -3.91
N LYS A 69 22.25 -2.51 -4.54
CA LYS A 69 22.13 -2.18 -5.96
C LYS A 69 21.51 -0.80 -6.11
N ASP A 70 22.18 0.09 -6.84
CA ASP A 70 21.67 1.43 -7.20
C ASP A 70 21.15 2.23 -5.98
N GLY A 71 21.87 2.12 -4.85
CA GLY A 71 21.54 2.80 -3.60
C GLY A 71 20.55 2.06 -2.69
N ASN A 72 20.04 0.89 -3.07
CA ASN A 72 19.29 0.04 -2.14
C ASN A 72 20.13 -0.34 -0.91
N PRO A 73 19.51 -0.51 0.28
CA PRO A 73 20.22 -0.89 1.49
C PRO A 73 21.02 -2.18 1.33
N ASN A 74 22.08 -2.32 2.12
CA ASN A 74 22.90 -3.53 2.18
C ASN A 74 22.40 -4.57 3.20
N ASN A 75 21.24 -4.31 3.82
CA ASN A 75 20.61 -5.16 4.82
C ASN A 75 19.08 -5.10 4.67
N LEU A 76 18.38 -5.95 5.42
CA LEU A 76 16.93 -6.11 5.32
C LEU A 76 16.15 -5.11 6.20
N LEU A 77 16.82 -4.33 7.05
CA LEU A 77 16.16 -3.51 8.07
C LEU A 77 15.29 -2.42 7.42
N LEU A 78 14.00 -2.43 7.74
CA LEU A 78 12.99 -1.51 7.19
C LEU A 78 13.43 -0.05 7.35
N THR A 79 14.03 0.31 8.48
CA THR A 79 14.56 1.67 8.70
C THR A 79 15.45 2.15 7.55
N ASN A 80 16.32 1.28 7.02
CA ASN A 80 17.23 1.67 5.94
C ASN A 80 16.51 1.80 4.58
N TRP A 81 15.49 0.98 4.35
CA TRP A 81 14.63 1.09 3.17
C TRP A 81 13.76 2.34 3.20
N LEU A 82 13.29 2.77 4.37
CA LEU A 82 12.56 4.02 4.55
C LEU A 82 13.47 5.25 4.40
N LYS A 83 14.68 5.21 4.99
CA LYS A 83 15.67 6.27 4.82
C LYS A 83 16.05 6.49 3.37
N LEU A 84 16.16 5.42 2.56
CA LEU A 84 16.38 5.56 1.13
C LEU A 84 15.27 6.39 0.43
N LEU A 85 14.01 6.23 0.85
CA LEU A 85 12.90 7.03 0.30
C LEU A 85 12.97 8.49 0.75
N ASP A 86 13.27 8.73 2.02
CA ASP A 86 13.44 10.10 2.54
C ASP A 86 14.62 10.80 1.88
N ASP A 87 15.77 10.13 1.75
CA ASP A 87 16.97 10.63 1.07
C ASP A 87 16.67 10.97 -0.39
N TRP A 88 16.06 10.04 -1.14
CA TRP A 88 15.70 10.29 -2.54
C TRP A 88 14.74 11.49 -2.67
N SER A 89 13.77 11.62 -1.77
CA SER A 89 12.83 12.74 -1.71
C SER A 89 13.54 14.07 -1.41
N ALA A 90 14.47 14.07 -0.45
CA ALA A 90 15.16 15.24 0.05
C ALA A 90 16.28 15.77 -0.86
N GLU A 91 16.82 14.95 -1.78
CA GLU A 91 17.86 15.31 -2.75
C GLU A 91 17.33 16.32 -3.80
N GLN A 92 17.43 15.99 -5.10
CA GLN A 92 16.99 16.86 -6.20
C GLN A 92 15.49 16.70 -6.50
N ASN A 93 14.77 15.92 -5.70
CA ASN A 93 13.39 15.50 -5.99
C ASN A 93 12.35 16.12 -5.05
N LYS A 94 12.65 17.23 -4.36
CA LYS A 94 11.79 17.82 -3.30
C LYS A 94 10.34 18.10 -3.71
N ASP A 95 10.09 18.31 -5.00
CA ASP A 95 8.76 18.57 -5.56
C ASP A 95 8.16 17.35 -6.31
N HIS A 96 8.62 16.13 -6.01
CA HIS A 96 8.10 14.91 -6.63
C HIS A 96 6.59 14.78 -6.41
N THR A 97 5.88 14.19 -7.39
CA THR A 97 4.51 13.69 -7.18
C THR A 97 4.46 12.81 -5.92
N PRO A 98 3.41 12.87 -5.08
CA PRO A 98 3.33 12.08 -3.85
C PRO A 98 3.63 10.60 -4.08
N ILE A 99 4.38 10.00 -3.15
CA ILE A 99 4.69 8.57 -3.15
C ILE A 99 3.77 7.88 -2.16
N THR A 100 3.21 6.75 -2.56
CA THR A 100 2.49 5.82 -1.69
C THR A 100 3.38 4.62 -1.44
N LEU A 101 3.71 4.36 -0.18
CA LEU A 101 4.35 3.12 0.22
C LEU A 101 3.31 2.21 0.84
N PHE A 102 3.03 1.10 0.16
CA PHE A 102 2.28 -0.01 0.70
C PHE A 102 3.23 -0.87 1.54
N ILE A 103 2.93 -1.02 2.83
CA ILE A 103 3.65 -1.91 3.73
C ILE A 103 2.75 -3.13 3.97
N GLU A 104 3.15 -4.27 3.43
CA GLU A 104 2.47 -5.54 3.60
C GLU A 104 3.03 -6.30 4.80
N LEU A 105 2.17 -6.58 5.78
CA LEU A 105 2.53 -7.41 6.93
C LEU A 105 2.41 -8.89 6.55
N LYS A 106 3.53 -9.60 6.49
CA LYS A 106 3.57 -11.04 6.18
C LYS A 106 3.30 -11.91 7.41
N ASP A 107 3.73 -11.43 8.57
CA ASP A 107 3.62 -12.10 9.88
C ASP A 107 2.70 -11.36 10.83
N SER A 108 2.14 -12.10 11.81
CA SER A 108 1.19 -11.58 12.79
C SER A 108 1.86 -10.64 13.79
N ILE A 109 1.63 -9.32 13.67
CA ILE A 109 2.17 -8.32 14.61
C ILE A 109 1.58 -8.42 16.04
N ILE A 110 0.60 -9.32 16.19
CA ILE A 110 -0.05 -9.69 17.45
C ILE A 110 0.17 -11.18 17.60
N ASP A 111 1.34 -11.56 18.10
CA ASP A 111 1.74 -12.94 18.35
C ASP A 111 2.75 -13.03 19.49
N SER A 112 3.29 -14.23 19.72
CA SER A 112 4.27 -14.50 20.76
C SER A 112 5.59 -13.73 20.59
N ASN A 113 5.92 -13.27 19.38
CA ASN A 113 7.13 -12.48 19.13
C ASN A 113 6.98 -11.04 19.67
N ASN A 114 5.75 -10.61 19.92
CA ASN A 114 5.38 -9.28 20.38
C ASN A 114 5.06 -9.20 21.89
N GLU A 115 5.29 -10.28 22.65
CA GLU A 115 5.13 -10.31 24.12
C GLU A 115 6.06 -9.29 24.82
N PRO A 116 5.58 -8.54 25.85
CA PRO A 116 4.36 -8.72 26.64
C PRO A 116 3.18 -7.79 26.27
N GLU A 117 3.25 -7.05 25.15
CA GLU A 117 2.20 -6.12 24.74
C GLU A 117 1.66 -6.47 23.36
N GLU A 118 0.37 -6.81 23.26
CA GLU A 118 -0.34 -7.12 21.99
C GLU A 118 -0.18 -6.06 20.88
N LEU A 119 0.36 -4.87 21.18
CA LEU A 119 0.57 -3.77 20.25
C LEU A 119 2.04 -3.39 20.06
N TYR A 120 2.99 -4.15 20.62
CA TYR A 120 4.42 -3.83 20.58
C TYR A 120 4.89 -3.58 19.13
N GLY A 121 4.66 -4.54 18.24
CA GLY A 121 5.15 -4.43 16.87
C GLY A 121 4.58 -3.22 16.14
N ILE A 122 3.31 -2.84 16.37
CA ILE A 122 2.79 -1.63 15.74
C ILE A 122 3.39 -0.36 16.33
N LYS A 123 3.46 -0.24 17.66
CA LYS A 123 4.09 0.92 18.29
C LYS A 123 5.51 1.08 17.75
N LYS A 124 6.21 -0.05 17.58
CA LYS A 124 7.54 -0.10 16.99
C LYS A 124 7.55 0.32 15.52
N LEU A 125 6.62 -0.17 14.69
CA LEU A 125 6.48 0.21 13.29
C LEU A 125 6.22 1.72 13.13
N ASN A 126 5.27 2.28 13.89
CA ASN A 126 4.99 3.72 13.89
C ASN A 126 6.23 4.52 14.26
N LYS A 127 6.96 4.09 15.30
CA LYS A 127 8.21 4.73 15.71
C LYS A 127 9.26 4.68 14.60
N ILE A 128 9.48 3.52 13.98
CA ILE A 128 10.43 3.34 12.87
C ILE A 128 10.08 4.27 11.70
N ILE A 129 8.81 4.36 11.32
CA ILE A 129 8.36 5.24 10.25
C ILE A 129 8.62 6.71 10.62
N VAL A 130 8.19 7.16 11.79
CA VAL A 130 8.37 8.57 12.21
C VAL A 130 9.85 8.94 12.33
N ASP A 131 10.67 8.04 12.87
CA ASP A 131 12.11 8.29 13.06
C ASP A 131 12.88 8.25 11.72
N ALA A 132 12.37 7.55 10.70
CA ALA A 132 13.04 7.41 9.41
C ALA A 132 12.81 8.60 8.46
N PHE A 133 11.72 9.34 8.61
CA PHE A 133 11.36 10.45 7.70
C PHE A 133 11.52 11.81 8.37
N HIS A 134 11.93 12.82 7.60
CA HIS A 134 11.74 14.20 8.04
C HIS A 134 10.24 14.50 8.26
N SER A 135 9.92 15.30 9.29
CA SER A 135 8.52 15.55 9.69
C SER A 135 7.64 16.19 8.60
N LYS A 136 8.26 16.82 7.59
CA LYS A 136 7.56 17.38 6.42
C LYS A 136 7.49 16.43 5.22
N THR A 137 8.11 15.27 5.27
CA THR A 137 8.02 14.28 4.19
C THR A 137 6.73 13.48 4.31
N LEU A 138 6.25 13.17 5.51
CA LEU A 138 5.04 12.35 5.68
C LEU A 138 3.74 13.16 5.58
N PHE A 139 2.76 12.64 4.81
CA PHE A 139 1.35 12.97 4.98
C PHE A 139 0.66 11.81 5.70
N THR A 140 0.29 12.07 6.95
CA THR A 140 -0.19 11.09 7.91
C THR A 140 -1.71 11.02 7.95
N PHE A 141 -2.26 10.00 8.61
CA PHE A 141 -3.70 9.95 8.85
C PHE A 141 -4.15 11.09 9.77
N LYS A 142 -3.31 11.53 10.71
CA LYS A 142 -3.58 12.73 11.51
C LYS A 142 -3.80 13.96 10.63
N ASP A 143 -2.91 14.21 9.66
CA ASP A 143 -3.07 15.34 8.73
C ASP A 143 -4.39 15.24 7.95
N PHE A 144 -4.77 14.03 7.53
CA PHE A 144 -6.02 13.77 6.84
C PHE A 144 -7.25 14.04 7.72
N ARG A 145 -7.21 13.67 9.01
CA ARG A 145 -8.27 14.00 9.99
C ARG A 145 -8.38 15.50 10.23
N GLU A 146 -7.25 16.18 10.41
CA GLU A 146 -7.19 17.64 10.58
C GLU A 146 -7.73 18.37 9.34
N ASN A 147 -7.63 17.74 8.17
CA ASN A 147 -8.27 18.19 6.93
C ASN A 147 -9.70 17.67 6.74
N ASN A 148 -10.44 17.39 7.82
CA ASN A 148 -11.84 16.93 7.79
C ASN A 148 -12.10 15.69 6.93
N PHE A 149 -11.13 14.78 6.85
CA PHE A 149 -11.21 13.57 6.01
C PHE A 149 -11.35 13.86 4.51
N ASP A 150 -10.91 15.04 4.07
CA ASP A 150 -10.81 15.38 2.65
C ASP A 150 -9.39 15.16 2.15
N TRP A 151 -9.27 14.54 0.97
CA TRP A 151 -7.98 14.32 0.33
C TRP A 151 -7.50 15.61 -0.32
N PRO A 152 -6.28 16.08 -0.01
CA PRO A 152 -5.69 17.18 -0.76
C PRO A 152 -5.47 16.78 -2.22
N THR A 153 -5.26 17.78 -3.06
CA THR A 153 -4.87 17.58 -4.45
C THR A 153 -3.47 16.95 -4.54
N VAL A 154 -3.18 16.33 -5.69
CA VAL A 154 -1.84 15.80 -5.97
C VAL A 154 -0.78 16.91 -5.87
N ARG A 155 -1.12 18.13 -6.27
CA ARG A 155 -0.23 19.31 -6.17
C ARG A 155 0.07 19.70 -4.73
N GLU A 156 -0.92 19.67 -3.85
CA GLU A 156 -0.75 19.99 -2.42
C GLU A 156 0.09 18.93 -1.69
N LEU A 157 0.13 17.70 -2.21
CA LEU A 157 0.92 16.59 -1.66
C LEU A 157 2.30 16.42 -2.33
N LYS A 158 2.79 17.42 -3.08
CA LYS A 158 4.14 17.36 -3.64
C LYS A 158 5.20 17.17 -2.55
N GLY A 159 6.17 16.31 -2.83
CA GLY A 159 7.24 15.95 -1.90
C GLY A 159 6.76 15.10 -0.71
N ARG A 160 5.49 14.69 -0.68
CA ARG A 160 4.94 13.92 0.44
C ARG A 160 4.98 12.42 0.17
N ILE A 161 5.14 11.67 1.24
CA ILE A 161 5.07 10.21 1.28
C ILE A 161 3.88 9.82 2.16
N ILE A 162 3.08 8.88 1.66
CA ILE A 162 1.87 8.37 2.29
C ILE A 162 2.10 6.88 2.55
N ILE A 163 2.01 6.49 3.83
CA ILE A 163 2.18 5.10 4.23
C ILE A 163 0.83 4.42 4.34
N VAL A 164 0.69 3.26 3.71
CA VAL A 164 -0.53 2.45 3.72
C VAL A 164 -0.18 1.06 4.20
N LEU A 165 -0.67 0.68 5.38
CA LEU A 165 -0.61 -0.69 5.84
C LEU A 165 -1.61 -1.53 5.05
N VAL A 166 -1.13 -2.62 4.47
CA VAL A 166 -1.94 -3.58 3.74
C VAL A 166 -1.80 -4.98 4.36
N SER A 167 -2.86 -5.77 4.23
CA SER A 167 -2.83 -7.20 4.55
C SER A 167 -3.24 -7.99 3.32
N TYR A 168 -2.42 -8.94 2.90
CA TYR A 168 -2.71 -9.83 1.77
C TYR A 168 -3.38 -11.14 2.19
N TRP A 169 -4.07 -11.74 1.22
CA TRP A 169 -4.78 -13.01 1.32
C TRP A 169 -3.77 -14.17 1.39
N GLY A 170 -3.70 -14.87 2.52
CA GLY A 170 -2.81 -16.02 2.72
C GLY A 170 -1.50 -15.71 3.44
N GLY A 171 -1.17 -14.44 3.71
CA GLY A 171 -0.23 -14.09 4.78
C GLY A 171 -0.85 -14.51 6.12
N TYR A 172 -0.04 -14.94 7.08
CA TYR A 172 -0.52 -15.56 8.33
C TYR A 172 -1.47 -14.66 9.16
N TRP A 173 -1.53 -13.35 8.86
CA TRP A 173 -2.59 -12.44 9.29
C TRP A 173 -3.99 -12.86 8.86
N ALA A 174 -4.21 -13.21 7.60
CA ALA A 174 -5.53 -13.31 6.98
C ALA A 174 -6.23 -14.66 7.24
N ALA A 175 -5.47 -15.74 7.35
CA ALA A 175 -5.98 -17.10 7.25
C ALA A 175 -6.16 -17.86 8.58
N SER A 176 -5.70 -17.31 9.72
CA SER A 176 -5.83 -17.98 11.01
C SER A 176 -7.13 -17.61 11.76
N GLU A 177 -7.77 -18.62 12.35
CA GLU A 177 -8.88 -18.42 13.28
C GLU A 177 -8.43 -17.50 14.43
N GLY A 178 -9.07 -16.34 14.60
CA GLY A 178 -8.75 -15.36 15.64
C GLY A 178 -8.17 -14.04 15.13
N GLY A 179 -7.52 -14.02 13.96
CA GLY A 179 -6.90 -12.81 13.41
C GLY A 179 -7.88 -11.65 13.19
N PHE A 180 -9.17 -11.94 12.96
CA PHE A 180 -10.20 -10.91 12.73
C PHE A 180 -10.45 -10.00 13.94
N ASN A 181 -10.56 -10.54 15.14
CA ASN A 181 -10.89 -9.75 16.32
C ASN A 181 -9.68 -8.93 16.78
N SER A 182 -8.47 -9.49 16.68
CA SER A 182 -7.23 -8.78 16.96
C SER A 182 -7.00 -7.64 15.95
N ARG A 183 -7.31 -7.86 14.67
CA ARG A 183 -7.34 -6.82 13.62
C ARG A 183 -8.31 -5.68 13.95
N LEU A 184 -9.54 -6.02 14.33
CA LEU A 184 -10.56 -5.01 14.64
C LEU A 184 -10.20 -4.21 15.89
N LYS A 185 -9.62 -4.86 16.91
CA LYS A 185 -9.11 -4.20 18.13
C LYS A 185 -7.94 -3.28 17.80
N TYR A 186 -6.99 -3.74 16.99
CA TYR A 186 -5.89 -2.92 16.49
C TYR A 186 -6.39 -1.71 15.70
N LEU A 187 -7.30 -1.92 14.76
CA LEU A 187 -7.93 -0.86 13.97
C LEU A 187 -8.68 0.11 14.86
N ASN A 188 -9.50 -0.35 15.80
CA ASN A 188 -10.20 0.54 16.72
C ASN A 188 -9.20 1.35 17.54
N ASN A 189 -8.13 0.74 18.06
CA ASN A 189 -7.10 1.45 18.82
C ASN A 189 -6.29 2.44 17.98
N CYS A 190 -5.99 2.12 16.72
CA CYS A 190 -5.38 3.07 15.79
C CYS A 190 -6.36 4.16 15.36
N LEU A 191 -7.64 3.84 15.15
CA LEU A 191 -8.66 4.83 14.83
C LEU A 191 -8.99 5.72 16.06
N GLU A 192 -8.78 5.22 17.26
CA GLU A 192 -8.89 5.93 18.55
C GLU A 192 -7.58 6.65 18.95
N GLY A 193 -6.48 6.40 18.22
CA GLY A 193 -5.14 6.89 18.50
C GLY A 193 -4.91 8.35 18.12
N MET A 194 -4.05 9.03 18.89
CA MET A 194 -3.62 10.42 18.63
C MET A 194 -2.36 10.51 17.73
N ASP A 195 -1.70 9.38 17.44
CA ASP A 195 -0.38 9.30 16.78
C ASP A 195 -0.40 8.50 15.46
N ASP A 196 -1.42 8.75 14.63
CA ASP A 196 -1.71 7.90 13.46
C ASP A 196 -0.88 8.28 12.24
N VAL A 197 0.20 7.52 12.03
CA VAL A 197 1.12 7.71 10.89
C VAL A 197 0.56 7.11 9.61
N CYS A 198 -0.06 5.94 9.70
CA CYS A 198 -0.42 5.13 8.53
C CYS A 198 -1.92 5.17 8.21
N PHE A 199 -2.24 5.09 6.93
CA PHE A 199 -3.55 4.67 6.45
C PHE A 199 -3.62 3.14 6.49
N VAL A 200 -4.83 2.57 6.62
CA VAL A 200 -5.01 1.11 6.60
C VAL A 200 -5.92 0.70 5.44
N SER A 201 -5.53 -0.34 4.72
CA SER A 201 -6.31 -0.99 3.66
C SER A 201 -6.30 -2.51 3.86
N TRP A 202 -7.42 -3.18 3.61
CA TRP A 202 -7.56 -4.62 3.86
C TRP A 202 -8.32 -5.32 2.74
N VAL A 203 -8.10 -6.63 2.67
CA VAL A 203 -8.90 -7.58 1.90
C VAL A 203 -9.77 -8.34 2.87
N GLN A 204 -11.08 -8.25 2.72
CA GLN A 204 -12.01 -9.08 3.50
C GLN A 204 -12.73 -10.04 2.55
N GLU A 205 -12.83 -11.30 2.95
CA GLU A 205 -13.84 -12.20 2.37
C GLU A 205 -15.23 -11.70 2.77
N ASP A 206 -16.13 -11.55 1.79
CA ASP A 206 -17.51 -11.15 2.02
C ASP A 206 -18.26 -12.24 2.81
N GLN A 207 -18.53 -11.98 4.10
CA GLN A 207 -19.37 -12.81 4.96
C GLN A 207 -20.81 -12.27 5.11
N GLY A 208 -21.30 -11.44 4.17
CA GLY A 208 -22.64 -10.85 4.22
C GLY A 208 -22.70 -9.54 5.02
N ASP A 209 -23.61 -9.42 5.99
CA ASP A 209 -23.95 -8.14 6.67
C ASP A 209 -22.74 -7.45 7.36
N LYS A 210 -21.66 -8.19 7.63
CA LYS A 210 -20.41 -7.69 8.21
C LYS A 210 -19.50 -6.93 7.21
N ALA A 211 -19.78 -7.00 5.90
CA ALA A 211 -19.02 -6.31 4.86
C ALA A 211 -19.35 -4.80 4.76
N SER A 212 -20.48 -4.36 5.34
CA SER A 212 -20.96 -2.97 5.29
C SER A 212 -20.11 -2.00 6.12
N TYR A 213 -19.64 -2.42 7.29
CA TYR A 213 -18.85 -1.59 8.21
C TYR A 213 -17.55 -1.04 7.60
N LEU A 214 -16.89 -1.83 6.76
CA LEU A 214 -15.56 -1.54 6.23
C LEU A 214 -15.59 -0.58 5.04
N LYS A 215 -16.61 -0.67 4.17
CA LYS A 215 -16.84 0.27 3.07
C LYS A 215 -17.05 1.70 3.58
N ASP A 216 -17.72 1.84 4.71
CA ASP A 216 -18.11 3.14 5.27
C ASP A 216 -17.00 3.79 6.12
N LYS A 217 -15.92 3.05 6.41
CA LYS A 217 -14.81 3.50 7.27
C LYS A 217 -13.43 3.46 6.60
N SER A 218 -13.28 2.80 5.44
CA SER A 218 -12.00 2.80 4.72
C SER A 218 -11.78 4.15 4.02
N HIS A 219 -10.78 4.91 4.48
CA HIS A 219 -10.44 6.22 3.93
C HIS A 219 -9.45 6.17 2.75
N PHE A 220 -8.86 5.01 2.49
CA PHE A 220 -7.98 4.77 1.36
C PHE A 220 -8.29 3.44 0.66
N TRP A 221 -8.46 3.49 -0.66
CA TRP A 221 -8.86 2.34 -1.48
C TRP A 221 -7.66 1.80 -2.27
N LYS A 222 -7.06 0.70 -1.79
CA LYS A 222 -6.35 -0.26 -2.65
C LYS A 222 -7.37 -1.34 -3.02
N CYS A 223 -7.64 -1.55 -4.31
CA CYS A 223 -8.56 -2.61 -4.71
C CYS A 223 -7.97 -3.99 -4.40
N SER A 224 -8.43 -4.61 -3.33
CA SER A 224 -8.45 -6.07 -3.23
C SER A 224 -9.72 -6.50 -2.47
N LEU A 225 -10.74 -6.89 -3.24
CA LEU A 225 -11.78 -7.81 -2.81
C LEU A 225 -11.65 -9.00 -3.77
N GLU A 226 -11.25 -10.17 -3.28
CA GLU A 226 -11.34 -11.40 -4.06
C GLU A 226 -12.39 -12.31 -3.40
N PHE A 227 -13.34 -12.76 -4.22
CA PHE A 227 -14.39 -13.69 -3.86
C PHE A 227 -13.98 -15.09 -4.32
N SER A 228 -13.70 -15.99 -3.38
CA SER A 228 -13.72 -17.43 -3.65
C SER A 228 -14.96 -18.03 -2.97
N THR A 229 -16.02 -18.29 -3.73
CA THR A 229 -17.15 -19.09 -3.25
C THR A 229 -17.58 -20.11 -4.30
N LYS A 230 -18.33 -21.15 -3.86
CA LYS A 230 -19.01 -22.16 -4.71
C LYS A 230 -19.87 -21.57 -5.84
N ASN A 231 -20.12 -20.26 -5.87
CA ASN A 231 -21.03 -19.56 -6.79
C ASN A 231 -20.30 -18.65 -7.80
N PHE A 232 -19.07 -18.98 -8.18
CA PHE A 232 -18.26 -18.24 -9.17
C PHE A 232 -19.04 -17.74 -10.39
N SER A 233 -19.91 -18.57 -10.97
CA SER A 233 -20.73 -18.22 -12.14
C SER A 233 -21.75 -17.10 -11.88
N GLN A 234 -22.40 -17.07 -10.70
CA GLN A 234 -23.35 -16.01 -10.32
C GLN A 234 -22.63 -14.70 -9.97
N ASN A 235 -21.43 -14.78 -9.40
CA ASN A 235 -20.59 -13.62 -9.10
C ASN A 235 -20.08 -12.94 -10.41
N SER A 236 -19.82 -13.76 -11.44
CA SER A 236 -19.46 -13.31 -12.79
C SER A 236 -20.57 -12.55 -13.50
N GLU A 237 -21.83 -12.80 -13.14
CA GLU A 237 -23.02 -12.12 -13.68
C GLU A 237 -23.37 -10.83 -12.93
N SER A 238 -23.01 -10.72 -11.64
CA SER A 238 -23.38 -9.60 -10.77
C SER A 238 -22.35 -8.46 -10.66
N GLN A 239 -21.22 -8.54 -11.39
CA GLN A 239 -20.19 -7.48 -11.48
C GLN A 239 -19.66 -6.97 -10.12
N ARG A 240 -19.29 -7.86 -9.20
CA ARG A 240 -18.65 -7.46 -7.93
C ARG A 240 -17.13 -7.36 -8.05
N VAL A 241 -16.56 -6.40 -7.31
CA VAL A 241 -15.18 -5.90 -7.41
C VAL A 241 -14.16 -7.02 -7.21
N THR A 242 -13.20 -7.11 -8.12
CA THR A 242 -12.02 -7.99 -8.07
C THR A 242 -10.76 -7.13 -7.92
N ARG A 243 -9.65 -7.68 -7.39
CA ARG A 243 -8.31 -7.04 -7.41
C ARG A 243 -8.08 -6.46 -8.81
N ALA A 244 -7.69 -5.20 -8.91
CA ALA A 244 -7.28 -4.63 -10.18
C ALA A 244 -5.77 -4.71 -10.25
N ASP A 245 -5.27 -5.71 -10.96
CA ASP A 245 -3.86 -5.96 -11.19
C ASP A 245 -3.58 -5.75 -12.68
N PHE A 246 -2.56 -4.97 -13.01
CA PHE A 246 -2.26 -4.65 -14.41
C PHE A 246 -1.99 -5.90 -15.23
N ASP A 247 -1.22 -6.85 -14.69
CA ASP A 247 -0.86 -8.06 -15.41
C ASP A 247 -2.14 -8.84 -15.72
N LYS A 248 -3.01 -9.01 -14.73
CA LYS A 248 -4.28 -9.70 -14.96
C LYS A 248 -5.22 -8.92 -15.92
N ILE A 249 -5.20 -7.58 -15.96
CA ILE A 249 -5.93 -6.74 -16.92
C ILE A 249 -5.41 -6.98 -18.35
N VAL A 250 -4.09 -6.94 -18.51
CA VAL A 250 -3.42 -7.03 -19.80
C VAL A 250 -3.47 -8.43 -20.39
N TRP A 251 -3.39 -9.46 -19.56
CA TRP A 251 -3.44 -10.85 -19.99
C TRP A 251 -4.88 -11.37 -20.15
N GLY A 252 -5.90 -10.54 -19.90
CA GLY A 252 -7.31 -10.95 -19.98
C GLY A 252 -7.67 -12.06 -18.99
N MET A 253 -6.83 -12.30 -17.98
CA MET A 253 -6.97 -13.40 -17.01
C MET A 253 -7.93 -13.03 -15.86
N HIS A 254 -8.22 -11.74 -15.67
CA HIS A 254 -9.40 -11.37 -14.90
C HIS A 254 -10.66 -11.64 -15.72
N ILE A 255 -11.39 -12.67 -15.30
CA ILE A 255 -12.71 -12.98 -15.82
C ILE A 255 -13.61 -11.76 -15.57
N LYS A 256 -13.80 -10.94 -16.62
CA LYS A 256 -14.78 -9.85 -16.74
C LYS A 256 -14.56 -8.58 -15.89
N THR A 257 -13.33 -8.11 -15.67
CA THR A 257 -13.16 -6.71 -15.26
C THR A 257 -13.35 -5.79 -16.46
N TYR A 258 -14.58 -5.28 -16.62
CA TYR A 258 -14.83 -4.09 -17.42
C TYR A 258 -14.22 -2.88 -16.71
N TYR A 259 -12.89 -2.77 -16.61
CA TYR A 259 -12.22 -1.70 -15.87
C TYR A 259 -12.82 -0.32 -16.23
N LYS A 260 -13.08 -0.07 -17.51
CA LYS A 260 -13.76 1.13 -17.99
C LYS A 260 -15.19 1.29 -17.44
N LYS A 261 -16.02 0.24 -17.43
CA LYS A 261 -17.37 0.29 -16.84
C LYS A 261 -17.33 0.38 -15.31
N ASN A 262 -16.36 -0.26 -14.66
CA ASN A 262 -16.15 -0.19 -13.23
C ASN A 262 -15.75 1.24 -12.83
N TYR A 263 -14.84 1.85 -13.59
CA TYR A 263 -14.45 3.24 -13.48
C TYR A 263 -15.64 4.20 -13.69
N GLU A 264 -16.43 3.99 -14.75
CA GLU A 264 -17.68 4.74 -15.01
C GLU A 264 -18.70 4.58 -13.87
N LYS A 265 -18.72 3.42 -13.20
CA LYS A 265 -19.55 3.13 -12.02
C LYS A 265 -18.93 3.59 -10.70
N GLY A 266 -17.80 4.28 -10.72
CA GLY A 266 -17.15 4.87 -9.55
C GLY A 266 -16.15 3.97 -8.82
N TYR A 267 -15.90 2.75 -9.30
CA TYR A 267 -14.82 1.90 -8.79
C TYR A 267 -13.47 2.36 -9.34
N ARG A 268 -12.56 2.79 -8.46
CA ARG A 268 -11.24 3.27 -8.85
C ARG A 268 -10.15 2.40 -8.22
N CYS A 269 -9.19 1.97 -9.04
CA CYS A 269 -7.93 1.41 -8.57
C CYS A 269 -6.83 2.41 -8.86
N ASN A 270 -6.46 3.20 -7.85
CA ASN A 270 -5.49 4.27 -8.04
C ASN A 270 -4.05 3.74 -8.22
N PHE A 271 -3.83 2.45 -7.93
CA PHE A 271 -2.52 1.80 -7.88
C PHE A 271 -2.58 0.38 -8.49
N PRO A 272 -2.68 0.24 -9.81
CA PRO A 272 -2.64 -1.07 -10.45
C PRO A 272 -1.20 -1.61 -10.40
N ALA A 273 -0.90 -2.42 -9.40
CA ALA A 273 0.42 -3.01 -9.22
C ALA A 273 0.79 -3.94 -10.39
N THR A 274 2.09 -4.03 -10.68
CA THR A 274 2.66 -4.88 -11.73
C THR A 274 4.15 -5.13 -11.52
N ASP A 275 4.66 -6.21 -12.12
CA ASP A 275 6.10 -6.48 -12.23
C ASP A 275 6.72 -5.85 -13.50
N VAL A 276 5.91 -5.30 -14.42
CA VAL A 276 6.38 -4.79 -15.74
C VAL A 276 6.15 -3.29 -15.92
N TRP A 277 6.17 -2.53 -14.82
CA TRP A 277 6.03 -1.08 -14.79
C TRP A 277 7.02 -0.37 -15.72
N GLY A 278 8.21 -0.91 -15.95
CA GLY A 278 9.23 -0.32 -16.83
C GLY A 278 8.96 -0.44 -18.34
N THR A 279 7.85 -1.04 -18.76
CA THR A 279 7.57 -1.33 -20.17
C THR A 279 6.67 -0.28 -20.84
N GLU A 280 6.86 -0.05 -22.15
CA GLU A 280 5.96 0.79 -22.96
C GLU A 280 4.51 0.31 -22.91
N LYS A 281 4.31 -1.00 -22.68
CA LYS A 281 2.99 -1.61 -22.53
C LYS A 281 2.21 -0.99 -21.38
N TYR A 282 2.86 -0.75 -20.23
CA TYR A 282 2.22 -0.10 -19.09
C TYR A 282 1.72 1.30 -19.45
N ASP A 283 2.60 2.11 -20.03
CA ASP A 283 2.31 3.50 -20.38
C ASP A 283 1.22 3.59 -21.46
N SER A 284 1.14 2.61 -22.37
CA SER A 284 0.08 2.53 -23.37
C SER A 284 -1.29 2.15 -22.79
N CYS A 285 -1.33 1.33 -21.73
CA CYS A 285 -2.57 0.91 -21.08
C CYS A 285 -3.10 1.97 -20.11
N PHE A 286 -2.21 2.73 -19.48
CA PHE A 286 -2.55 3.78 -18.51
C PHE A 286 -1.88 5.13 -18.85
N PRO A 287 -2.17 5.72 -20.02
CA PRO A 287 -1.54 6.98 -20.46
C PRO A 287 -1.90 8.19 -19.59
N TRP A 288 -2.87 8.03 -18.67
CA TRP A 288 -3.31 9.03 -17.69
C TRP A 288 -2.72 8.82 -16.29
N SER A 289 -1.78 7.88 -16.11
CA SER A 289 -1.05 7.75 -14.84
C SER A 289 -0.12 8.95 -14.62
N ILE A 290 -0.03 9.38 -13.36
CA ILE A 290 0.87 10.44 -12.88
C ILE A 290 2.21 9.84 -12.49
#